data_AF-A0AB36GPW6-F1
#
_entry.id   AF-A0AB36GPW6-F1
#
_cell.length_a   1.000
_cell.length_b   1.000
_cell.length_c   1.000
_cell.angle_alpha   90.00
_cell.angle_beta   90.00
_cell.angle_gamma   90.00
#
_symmetry.space_group_name_H-M   'P 1'
#
loop_
_entity.id
_entity.type
_entity.pdbx_description
1 polymer ?
#
loop_
_entity_poly.entity_id
_entity_poly.type
_entity_poly.pdbx_seq_one_letter_code
_entity_poly.pdbx_strand_id
1 'polypeptide(L)'
;MVLYPLAPSYFGVEHVAILEHVNFSTALSIPGLAQQPALVDVSLLPDPTTGGWRVRSDFGFLGALDGEESSGYQALNRLRTAAMTPTTQATVEIVDGEVEVAVALGLDPWMIPANNQPAGTALLSGGDGVLVRVAEGELTAHQVREMGTEQLIVTLALLDDTILATHDNLVLGPCAELSDSPALAAAFAAATQSGASLAARAYAAGGRIAVDLPLAPADPTDPAELFAPAVPPLPLDPDKPAIPPALDPDADWEFTTPADPLASPLPRGSRAFTSPKGTF
;
A
#
# COMPACT_ATOMS: atom_id res chain seq x y z
N MET A 1 -16.52 5.21 -14.11
CA MET A 1 -15.73 4.32 -13.26
C MET A 1 -14.46 5.07 -12.92
N VAL A 2 -14.12 5.21 -11.63
CA VAL A 2 -12.95 5.98 -11.19
C VAL A 2 -11.71 5.11 -11.30
N LEU A 3 -10.65 5.62 -11.93
CA LEU A 3 -9.36 4.93 -12.05
C LEU A 3 -8.55 5.15 -10.76
N TYR A 4 -7.90 4.12 -10.26
CA TYR A 4 -7.10 4.14 -9.05
C TYR A 4 -5.65 3.77 -9.41
N PRO A 5 -4.72 4.75 -9.52
CA PRO A 5 -3.33 4.48 -9.85
C PRO A 5 -2.63 3.75 -8.70
N LEU A 6 -2.12 2.55 -8.97
CA LEU A 6 -1.24 1.83 -8.06
C LEU A 6 0.17 2.44 -8.12
N ALA A 7 0.96 2.23 -7.06
CA ALA A 7 2.36 2.61 -7.07
C ALA A 7 3.13 1.69 -8.06
N PRO A 8 3.94 2.25 -8.98
CA PRO A 8 4.69 1.43 -9.93
C PRO A 8 5.83 0.65 -9.25
N SER A 9 6.39 1.18 -8.17
CA SER A 9 7.48 0.58 -7.40
C SER A 9 7.42 1.01 -5.93
N TYR A 10 8.26 0.37 -5.11
CA TYR A 10 8.52 0.76 -3.73
C TYR A 10 10.01 1.01 -3.57
N PHE A 11 10.41 2.25 -3.27
CA PHE A 11 11.83 2.60 -3.14
C PHE A 11 12.64 2.26 -4.41
N GLY A 12 12.02 2.42 -5.58
CA GLY A 12 12.61 2.07 -6.87
C GLY A 12 12.62 0.58 -7.21
N VAL A 13 12.06 -0.28 -6.34
CA VAL A 13 11.96 -1.73 -6.58
C VAL A 13 10.56 -2.10 -7.07
N GLU A 14 10.48 -2.57 -8.30
CA GLU A 14 9.25 -3.10 -8.89
C GLU A 14 8.94 -4.50 -8.36
N HIS A 15 7.67 -4.76 -8.06
CA HIS A 15 7.19 -6.09 -7.71
C HIS A 15 6.05 -6.46 -8.65
N VAL A 16 6.20 -7.59 -9.32
CA VAL A 16 5.32 -8.01 -10.41
C VAL A 16 4.60 -9.30 -10.10
N ALA A 17 3.38 -9.43 -10.62
CA ALA A 17 2.62 -10.66 -10.72
C ALA A 17 2.77 -11.21 -12.14
N ILE A 18 3.39 -12.37 -12.30
CA ILE A 18 3.46 -13.06 -13.60
C ILE A 18 2.12 -13.75 -13.82
N LEU A 19 1.46 -13.46 -14.93
CA LEU A 19 0.17 -14.04 -15.25
C LEU A 19 0.32 -15.50 -15.68
N GLU A 20 -0.42 -16.40 -15.05
CA GLU A 20 -0.52 -17.79 -15.53
C GLU A 20 -1.40 -17.91 -16.77
N HIS A 21 -2.44 -17.07 -16.87
CA HIS A 21 -3.46 -17.12 -17.93
C HIS A 21 -3.28 -15.99 -18.94
N VAL A 22 -2.29 -16.12 -19.83
CA VAL A 22 -1.98 -15.13 -20.88
C VAL A 22 -2.86 -15.33 -22.12
N ASN A 23 -3.36 -14.22 -22.67
CA ASN A 23 -3.96 -14.17 -24.00
C ASN A 23 -2.90 -13.86 -25.06
N PHE A 24 -2.31 -14.91 -25.62
CA PHE A 24 -1.24 -14.81 -26.61
C PHE A 24 -1.61 -13.98 -27.84
N SER A 25 -2.86 -14.06 -28.31
CA SER A 25 -3.26 -13.30 -29.49
C SER A 25 -3.21 -11.79 -29.27
N THR A 26 -3.58 -11.33 -28.07
CA THR A 26 -3.50 -9.91 -27.72
C THR A 26 -2.06 -9.51 -27.41
N ALA A 27 -1.33 -10.32 -26.63
CA ALA A 27 0.06 -10.01 -26.29
C ALA A 27 0.94 -9.90 -27.55
N LEU A 28 0.86 -10.86 -28.48
CA LEU A 28 1.62 -10.84 -29.74
C LEU A 28 1.18 -9.75 -30.73
N SER A 29 0.06 -9.07 -30.48
CA SER A 29 -0.37 -7.91 -31.28
C SER A 29 0.32 -6.61 -30.88
N ILE A 30 1.05 -6.59 -29.75
CA ILE A 30 1.76 -5.41 -29.27
C ILE A 30 2.90 -5.07 -30.26
N PRO A 31 2.93 -3.85 -30.80
CA PRO A 31 3.98 -3.42 -31.71
C PRO A 31 5.36 -3.47 -31.05
N GLY A 32 6.36 -4.00 -31.75
CA GLY A 32 7.76 -4.01 -31.29
C GLY A 32 8.13 -5.15 -30.34
N LEU A 33 7.17 -5.94 -29.86
CA LEU A 33 7.40 -7.00 -28.86
C LEU A 33 8.43 -8.05 -29.29
N ALA A 34 8.53 -8.34 -30.60
CA ALA A 34 9.50 -9.29 -31.13
C ALA A 34 10.95 -8.77 -31.12
N GLN A 35 11.18 -7.48 -30.83
CA GLN A 35 12.51 -6.88 -30.77
C GLN A 35 12.98 -6.63 -29.34
N GLN A 36 12.06 -6.24 -28.45
CA GLN A 36 12.36 -5.87 -27.07
C GLN A 36 11.11 -6.00 -26.20
N PRO A 37 11.27 -6.14 -24.87
CA PRO A 37 10.16 -6.03 -23.92
C PRO A 37 9.34 -4.75 -24.16
N ALA A 38 8.03 -4.87 -24.00
CA ALA A 38 7.09 -3.77 -24.12
C ALA A 38 6.48 -3.45 -22.75
N LEU A 39 6.64 -2.21 -22.32
CA LEU A 39 5.93 -1.66 -21.16
C LEU A 39 4.57 -1.13 -21.61
N VAL A 40 3.49 -1.60 -20.99
CA VAL A 40 2.11 -1.32 -21.41
C VAL A 40 1.27 -0.90 -20.21
N ASP A 41 0.55 0.20 -20.33
CA ASP A 41 -0.43 0.60 -19.32
C ASP A 41 -1.62 -0.37 -19.30
N VAL A 42 -2.02 -0.78 -18.10
CA VAL A 42 -3.08 -1.76 -17.89
C VAL A 42 -4.06 -1.33 -16.82
N SER A 43 -5.27 -1.86 -16.93
CA SER A 43 -6.34 -1.75 -15.94
C SER A 43 -6.82 -3.13 -15.51
N LEU A 44 -7.13 -3.28 -14.23
CA LEU A 44 -7.64 -4.53 -13.67
C LEU A 44 -9.16 -4.47 -13.57
N LEU A 45 -9.85 -5.27 -14.37
CA LEU A 45 -11.30 -5.36 -14.33
C LEU A 45 -11.74 -6.56 -13.47
N PRO A 46 -12.66 -6.41 -12.50
CA PRO A 46 -13.14 -7.54 -11.72
C PRO A 46 -13.71 -8.65 -12.60
N ASP A 47 -13.38 -9.91 -12.29
CA ASP A 47 -14.01 -11.08 -12.89
C ASP A 47 -14.93 -11.77 -11.87
N PRO A 48 -16.27 -11.63 -11.99
CA PRO A 48 -17.20 -12.27 -11.06
C PRO A 48 -17.25 -13.79 -11.20
N THR A 49 -16.72 -14.35 -12.29
CA THR A 49 -16.76 -15.79 -12.57
C THR A 49 -15.69 -16.53 -11.79
N THR A 50 -14.48 -15.98 -11.76
CA THR A 50 -13.30 -16.57 -11.11
C THR A 50 -13.01 -15.96 -9.74
N GLY A 51 -13.61 -14.79 -9.43
CA GLY A 51 -13.26 -13.99 -8.26
C GLY A 51 -11.95 -13.20 -8.43
N GLY A 52 -11.33 -13.27 -9.61
CA GLY A 52 -10.06 -12.64 -9.92
C GLY A 52 -10.16 -11.30 -10.65
N TRP A 53 -9.18 -11.02 -11.51
CA TRP A 53 -9.04 -9.78 -12.26
C TRP A 53 -8.63 -10.04 -13.70
N ARG A 54 -9.34 -9.44 -14.66
CA ARG A 54 -8.93 -9.42 -16.07
C ARG A 54 -8.02 -8.24 -16.32
N VAL A 55 -6.88 -8.49 -16.94
CA VAL A 55 -5.86 -7.48 -17.25
C VAL A 55 -6.14 -6.91 -18.64
N ARG A 56 -6.54 -5.65 -18.71
CA ARG A 56 -6.90 -4.96 -19.95
C ARG A 56 -5.92 -3.85 -20.27
N SER A 57 -5.40 -3.86 -21.49
CA SER A 57 -4.65 -2.76 -22.12
C SER A 57 -5.45 -2.12 -23.26
N ASP A 58 -4.86 -1.16 -23.94
CA ASP A 58 -5.41 -0.57 -25.17
C ASP A 58 -5.44 -1.56 -26.36
N PHE A 59 -4.65 -2.63 -26.29
CA PHE A 59 -4.61 -3.68 -27.32
C PHE A 59 -5.67 -4.77 -27.08
N GLY A 60 -6.31 -4.80 -25.91
CA GLY A 60 -7.30 -5.80 -25.54
C GLY A 60 -7.03 -6.40 -24.15
N PHE A 61 -7.48 -7.64 -23.93
CA PHE A 61 -7.18 -8.36 -22.69
C PHE A 61 -5.87 -9.12 -22.83
N LEU A 62 -4.88 -8.77 -22.01
CA LEU A 62 -3.57 -9.44 -21.97
C LEU A 62 -3.64 -10.79 -21.26
N GLY A 63 -4.58 -10.95 -20.33
CA GLY A 63 -4.75 -12.16 -19.55
C GLY A 63 -5.65 -11.95 -18.35
N ALA A 64 -5.52 -12.83 -17.36
CA ALA A 64 -6.21 -12.71 -16.08
C ALA A 64 -5.31 -13.17 -14.94
N LEU A 65 -5.53 -12.55 -13.77
CA LEU A 65 -5.21 -13.11 -12.47
C LEU A 65 -6.44 -13.90 -12.04
N ASP A 66 -6.33 -15.21 -11.90
CA ASP A 66 -7.43 -16.04 -11.43
C ASP A 66 -7.68 -15.87 -9.91
N GLY A 67 -8.58 -16.66 -9.35
CA GLY A 67 -8.91 -16.57 -7.93
C GLY A 67 -7.76 -16.98 -6.99
N GLU A 68 -6.89 -17.88 -7.43
CA GLU A 68 -5.72 -18.34 -6.67
C GLU A 68 -4.63 -17.27 -6.70
N GLU A 69 -4.27 -16.76 -7.87
CA GLU A 69 -3.33 -15.64 -8.02
C GLU A 69 -3.81 -14.40 -7.25
N SER A 70 -5.11 -14.08 -7.38
CA SER A 70 -5.72 -12.93 -6.69
C SER A 70 -5.78 -13.07 -5.17
N SER A 71 -5.65 -14.30 -4.63
CA SER A 71 -5.65 -14.52 -3.18
C SER A 71 -4.42 -13.92 -2.50
N GLY A 72 -3.34 -13.74 -3.24
CA GLY A 72 -2.12 -13.03 -2.82
C GLY A 72 -2.24 -11.51 -2.80
N TYR A 73 -3.34 -10.94 -3.32
CA TYR A 73 -3.55 -9.49 -3.48
C TYR A 73 -4.91 -9.05 -2.91
N GLN A 74 -5.16 -9.38 -1.65
CA GLN A 74 -6.41 -9.11 -0.96
C GLN A 74 -6.73 -7.61 -0.85
N ALA A 75 -5.72 -6.74 -0.83
CA ALA A 75 -5.88 -5.30 -0.82
C ALA A 75 -6.76 -4.82 -1.99
N LEU A 76 -6.62 -5.42 -3.19
CA LEU A 76 -7.42 -5.07 -4.37
C LEU A 76 -8.94 -5.21 -4.13
N ASN A 77 -9.37 -6.03 -3.17
CA ASN A 77 -10.79 -6.13 -2.80
C ASN A 77 -11.35 -4.80 -2.28
N ARG A 78 -10.54 -3.93 -1.68
CA ARG A 78 -10.95 -2.58 -1.28
C ARG A 78 -11.40 -1.77 -2.49
N LEU A 79 -10.66 -1.84 -3.60
CA LEU A 79 -10.99 -1.15 -4.85
C LEU A 79 -12.23 -1.75 -5.51
N ARG A 80 -12.35 -3.08 -5.49
CA ARG A 80 -13.54 -3.81 -5.96
C ARG A 80 -14.80 -3.33 -5.24
N THR A 81 -14.77 -3.31 -3.91
CA THR A 81 -15.91 -2.86 -3.08
C THR A 81 -16.22 -1.38 -3.29
N ALA A 82 -15.21 -0.54 -3.53
CA ALA A 82 -15.38 0.87 -3.86
C ALA A 82 -15.78 1.14 -5.32
N ALA A 83 -15.97 0.10 -6.14
CA ALA A 83 -16.23 0.20 -7.58
C ALA A 83 -15.20 1.05 -8.35
N MET A 84 -13.94 0.97 -7.91
CA MET A 84 -12.79 1.62 -8.55
C MET A 84 -11.99 0.61 -9.37
N THR A 85 -11.33 1.10 -10.42
CA THR A 85 -10.51 0.27 -11.33
C THR A 85 -9.03 0.54 -11.07
N PRO A 86 -8.29 -0.44 -10.54
CA PRO A 86 -6.85 -0.33 -10.42
C PRO A 86 -6.20 -0.12 -11.79
N THR A 87 -5.25 0.81 -11.87
CA THR A 87 -4.43 1.06 -13.05
C THR A 87 -2.96 0.99 -12.69
N THR A 88 -2.17 0.33 -13.53
CA THR A 88 -0.73 0.12 -13.34
C THR A 88 -0.08 -0.18 -14.70
N GLN A 89 1.14 -0.68 -14.70
CA GLN A 89 1.86 -1.11 -15.88
C GLN A 89 2.05 -2.63 -15.91
N ALA A 90 2.21 -3.17 -17.10
CA ALA A 90 2.63 -4.55 -17.32
C ALA A 90 3.80 -4.56 -18.31
N THR A 91 4.80 -5.38 -18.00
CA THR A 91 5.87 -5.73 -18.93
C THR A 91 5.44 -6.97 -19.69
N VAL A 92 5.45 -6.89 -21.02
CA VAL A 92 5.20 -8.01 -21.91
C VAL A 92 6.50 -8.32 -22.63
N GLU A 93 6.95 -9.57 -22.57
CA GLU A 93 8.19 -10.00 -23.22
C GLU A 93 8.10 -11.42 -23.77
N ILE A 94 9.08 -11.75 -24.62
CA ILE A 94 9.26 -13.10 -25.14
C ILE A 94 10.56 -13.64 -24.56
N VAL A 95 10.45 -14.56 -23.60
CA VAL A 95 11.59 -15.19 -22.92
C VAL A 95 11.63 -16.65 -23.35
N ASP A 96 12.76 -17.09 -23.90
CA ASP A 96 12.95 -18.47 -24.39
C ASP A 96 11.86 -18.98 -25.36
N GLY A 97 11.22 -18.06 -26.09
CA GLY A 97 10.16 -18.36 -27.06
C GLY A 97 8.75 -18.41 -26.48
N GLU A 98 8.60 -18.18 -25.18
CA GLU A 98 7.32 -18.07 -24.48
C GLU A 98 6.98 -16.61 -24.18
N VAL A 99 5.69 -16.26 -24.26
CA VAL A 99 5.22 -14.91 -23.94
C VAL A 99 4.95 -14.82 -22.45
N GLU A 100 5.63 -13.92 -21.77
CA GLU A 100 5.40 -13.61 -20.37
C GLU A 100 4.75 -12.23 -20.23
N VAL A 101 3.79 -12.14 -19.30
CA VAL A 101 3.14 -10.88 -18.94
C VAL A 101 3.30 -10.69 -17.43
N ALA A 102 4.08 -9.69 -17.04
CA ALA A 102 4.37 -9.35 -15.66
C ALA A 102 3.67 -8.03 -15.29
N VAL A 103 2.67 -8.07 -14.41
CA VAL A 103 1.87 -6.90 -14.01
C VAL A 103 2.43 -6.31 -12.72
N ALA A 104 2.73 -5.01 -12.70
CA ALA A 104 3.23 -4.31 -11.51
C ALA A 104 2.11 -4.13 -10.47
N LEU A 105 1.94 -5.11 -9.59
CA LEU A 105 0.95 -5.05 -8.51
C LEU A 105 1.54 -4.67 -7.17
N GLY A 106 2.85 -4.76 -7.00
CA GLY A 106 3.44 -4.49 -5.70
C GLY A 106 3.29 -5.66 -4.72
N LEU A 107 3.39 -5.34 -3.43
CA LEU A 107 3.22 -6.25 -2.30
C LEU A 107 1.87 -5.92 -1.66
N ASP A 108 1.06 -6.95 -1.36
CA ASP A 108 -0.29 -6.78 -0.84
C ASP A 108 -0.44 -5.73 0.29
N PRO A 109 0.33 -5.79 1.40
CA PRO A 109 0.18 -4.83 2.48
C PRO A 109 0.61 -3.40 2.11
N TRP A 110 1.37 -3.22 1.04
CA TRP A 110 1.88 -1.93 0.57
C TRP A 110 1.20 -1.43 -0.71
N MET A 111 0.20 -2.15 -1.22
CA MET A 111 -0.41 -1.85 -2.51
C MET A 111 -1.36 -0.66 -2.44
N ILE A 112 -2.15 -0.57 -1.36
CA ILE A 112 -3.17 0.44 -1.18
C ILE A 112 -2.94 1.13 0.16
N PRO A 113 -2.78 2.47 0.17
CA PRO A 113 -2.59 3.21 1.41
C PRO A 113 -3.72 3.01 2.43
N ALA A 114 -3.34 3.04 3.71
CA ALA A 114 -4.26 3.00 4.84
C ALA A 114 -5.02 4.32 5.04
N ASN A 115 -4.52 5.42 4.50
CA ASN A 115 -5.16 6.74 4.50
C ASN A 115 -5.35 7.28 3.07
N ASN A 116 -6.05 8.41 2.95
CA ASN A 116 -6.23 9.08 1.66
C ASN A 116 -5.17 10.17 1.45
N GLN A 117 -4.84 10.44 0.18
CA GLN A 117 -4.00 11.57 -0.16
C GLN A 117 -4.63 12.88 0.35
N PRO A 118 -3.91 13.71 1.14
CA PRO A 118 -4.45 14.97 1.62
C PRO A 118 -4.81 15.92 0.46
N ALA A 119 -5.93 16.64 0.59
CA ALA A 119 -6.39 17.55 -0.45
C ALA A 119 -5.38 18.70 -0.69
N GLY A 120 -5.19 19.09 -1.95
CA GLY A 120 -4.26 20.16 -2.32
C GLY A 120 -2.78 19.77 -2.28
N THR A 121 -2.47 18.47 -2.25
CA THR A 121 -1.09 17.97 -2.31
C THR A 121 -0.72 17.44 -3.70
N ALA A 122 0.55 17.59 -4.07
CA ALA A 122 1.17 16.90 -5.20
C ALA A 122 1.92 15.67 -4.68
N LEU A 123 1.60 14.49 -5.22
CA LEU A 123 2.18 13.22 -4.77
C LEU A 123 3.50 12.97 -5.49
N LEU A 124 4.58 12.73 -4.75
CA LEU A 124 5.88 12.40 -5.33
C LEU A 124 5.86 11.05 -6.06
N SER A 125 6.67 10.96 -7.12
CA SER A 125 6.87 9.72 -7.89
C SER A 125 7.61 8.62 -7.12
N GLY A 126 8.43 9.00 -6.12
CA GLY A 126 9.24 8.07 -5.33
C GLY A 126 10.47 7.58 -6.09
N GLY A 127 11.10 6.52 -5.58
CA GLY A 127 12.28 5.88 -6.18
C GLY A 127 13.42 5.63 -5.20
N ASP A 128 13.44 6.31 -4.05
CA ASP A 128 14.46 6.15 -3.02
C ASP A 128 13.84 6.08 -1.62
N GLY A 129 14.17 5.02 -0.89
CA GLY A 129 13.61 4.74 0.43
C GLY A 129 14.43 5.37 1.54
N VAL A 130 13.89 6.41 2.17
CA VAL A 130 14.58 7.13 3.24
C VAL A 130 13.88 6.92 4.58
N LEU A 131 14.64 6.44 5.57
CA LEU A 131 14.12 6.16 6.91
C LEU A 131 13.73 7.46 7.63
N VAL A 132 12.53 7.45 8.21
CA VAL A 132 12.08 8.49 9.13
C VAL A 132 12.73 8.27 10.49
N ARG A 133 13.32 9.31 11.06
CA ARG A 133 13.81 9.29 12.44
C ARG A 133 12.65 9.42 13.42
N VAL A 134 11.89 8.33 13.58
CA VAL A 134 10.66 8.31 14.39
C VAL A 134 10.85 8.69 15.86
N ALA A 135 12.06 8.50 16.40
CA ALA A 135 12.40 8.89 17.78
C ALA A 135 12.50 10.42 17.97
N GLU A 136 12.64 11.18 16.89
CA GLU A 136 12.64 12.65 16.87
C GLU A 136 11.24 13.21 16.51
N GLY A 137 10.26 12.32 16.29
CA GLY A 137 8.87 12.68 16.05
C GLY A 137 7.97 12.52 17.28
N GLU A 138 6.66 12.49 17.03
CA GLU A 138 5.62 12.44 18.06
C GLU A 138 5.00 11.04 18.21
N LEU A 139 5.39 10.08 17.37
CA LEU A 139 4.91 8.70 17.47
C LEU A 139 5.48 7.99 18.70
N THR A 140 4.60 7.35 19.48
CA THR A 140 5.04 6.46 20.55
C THR A 140 5.57 5.14 19.97
N ALA A 141 6.47 4.48 20.72
CA ALA A 141 6.97 3.16 20.34
C ALA A 141 5.85 2.10 20.22
N HIS A 142 4.73 2.27 20.91
CA HIS A 142 3.55 1.41 20.75
C HIS A 142 2.90 1.62 19.40
N GLN A 143 2.60 2.86 19.01
CA GLN A 143 1.98 3.17 17.72
C GLN A 143 2.84 2.66 16.55
N VAL A 144 4.15 2.90 16.59
CA VAL A 144 5.07 2.42 15.53
C VAL A 144 5.05 0.89 15.40
N ARG A 145 4.83 0.14 16.49
CA ARG A 145 4.71 -1.33 16.43
C ARG A 145 3.34 -1.77 15.91
N GLU A 146 2.27 -1.11 16.33
CA GLU A 146 0.89 -1.46 15.96
C GLU A 146 0.54 -1.12 14.51
N MET A 147 1.25 -0.17 13.87
CA MET A 147 1.14 0.08 12.42
C MET A 147 1.42 -1.19 11.58
N GLY A 148 2.22 -2.14 12.10
CA GLY A 148 2.50 -3.39 11.41
C GLY A 148 3.22 -3.19 10.08
N THR A 149 2.67 -3.78 9.01
CA THR A 149 3.16 -3.61 7.64
C THR A 149 2.06 -2.98 6.80
N GLU A 150 2.24 -1.73 6.41
CA GLU A 150 1.24 -0.97 5.64
C GLU A 150 1.88 0.17 4.83
N GLN A 151 1.14 0.64 3.83
CA GLN A 151 1.45 1.90 3.13
C GLN A 151 0.60 3.03 3.70
N LEU A 152 1.17 4.23 3.74
CA LEU A 152 0.49 5.48 4.08
C LEU A 152 0.93 6.59 3.12
N ILE A 153 0.12 7.63 2.99
CA ILE A 153 0.48 8.88 2.31
C ILE A 153 0.75 9.93 3.38
N VAL A 154 1.95 10.48 3.38
CA VAL A 154 2.40 11.51 4.32
C VAL A 154 2.55 12.84 3.61
N THR A 155 2.41 13.94 4.35
CA THR A 155 2.78 15.28 3.86
C THR A 155 4.25 15.52 4.20
N LEU A 156 4.95 16.24 3.33
CA LEU A 156 6.32 16.69 3.57
C LEU A 156 6.34 18.19 3.86
N ALA A 157 6.92 18.56 4.99
CA ALA A 157 7.14 19.95 5.39
C ALA A 157 8.63 20.26 5.42
N LEU A 158 9.00 21.43 4.93
CA LEU A 158 10.36 21.96 5.00
C LEU A 158 10.49 22.90 6.20
N LEU A 159 11.45 22.63 7.08
CA LEU A 159 11.80 23.48 8.21
C LEU A 159 13.32 23.61 8.29
N ASP A 160 13.84 24.81 8.05
CA ASP A 160 15.28 25.12 8.17
C ASP A 160 16.20 24.10 7.46
N ASP A 161 15.91 23.82 6.19
CA ASP A 161 16.56 22.81 5.31
C ASP A 161 16.16 21.34 5.59
N THR A 162 15.63 21.03 6.77
CA THR A 162 15.19 19.69 7.14
C THR A 162 13.79 19.37 6.65
N ILE A 163 13.62 18.18 6.08
CA ILE A 163 12.35 17.64 5.62
C ILE A 163 11.72 16.78 6.70
N LEU A 164 10.53 17.17 7.14
CA LEU A 164 9.71 16.47 8.12
C LEU A 164 8.60 15.72 7.40
N ALA A 165 8.44 14.43 7.73
CA ALA A 165 7.27 13.66 7.36
C ALA A 165 6.16 13.86 8.39
N THR A 166 4.95 14.18 7.94
CA THR A 166 3.79 14.39 8.80
C THR A 166 2.58 13.58 8.33
N HIS A 167 1.74 13.17 9.28
CA HIS A 167 0.42 12.62 9.02
C HIS A 167 -0.61 13.51 9.71
N ASP A 168 -1.44 14.20 8.95
CA ASP A 168 -2.28 15.30 9.44
C ASP A 168 -1.46 16.33 10.23
N ASN A 169 -1.74 16.49 11.53
CA ASN A 169 -1.02 17.40 12.43
C ASN A 169 0.09 16.71 13.23
N LEU A 170 0.32 15.41 13.02
CA LEU A 170 1.31 14.63 13.75
C LEU A 170 2.63 14.58 12.99
N VAL A 171 3.72 14.96 13.64
CA VAL A 171 5.08 14.85 13.09
C VAL A 171 5.58 13.44 13.28
N LEU A 172 5.79 12.70 12.19
CA LEU A 172 6.37 11.36 12.24
C LEU A 172 7.87 11.43 12.52
N GLY A 173 8.54 12.46 12.01
CA GLY A 173 9.96 12.75 12.24
C GLY A 173 10.65 13.29 10.99
N PRO A 174 11.91 13.74 11.10
CA PRO A 174 12.72 14.13 9.96
C PRO A 174 13.14 12.93 9.11
N CYS A 175 13.19 13.11 7.79
CA CYS A 175 13.62 12.07 6.86
C CYS A 175 14.82 12.47 5.99
N ALA A 176 14.93 13.73 5.54
CA ALA A 176 16.00 14.16 4.64
C ALA A 176 16.40 15.62 4.91
N GLU A 177 17.55 16.03 4.40
CA GLU A 177 17.89 17.45 4.22
C GLU A 177 17.66 17.82 2.75
N LEU A 178 17.09 19.01 2.49
CA LEU A 178 16.76 19.45 1.14
C LEU A 178 18.02 19.64 0.30
N SER A 179 19.10 20.10 0.93
CA SER A 179 20.42 20.29 0.30
C SER A 179 21.03 18.99 -0.24
N ASP A 180 20.64 17.84 0.29
CA ASP A 180 21.14 16.53 -0.14
C ASP A 180 20.37 15.97 -1.36
N SER A 181 19.22 16.54 -1.73
CA SER A 181 18.38 16.03 -2.83
C SER A 181 17.92 17.13 -3.78
N PRO A 182 18.63 17.32 -4.91
CA PRO A 182 18.22 18.26 -5.96
C PRO A 182 16.84 17.96 -6.55
N ALA A 183 16.48 16.68 -6.65
CA ALA A 183 15.16 16.26 -7.16
C ALA A 183 14.04 16.68 -6.18
N LEU A 184 14.26 16.52 -4.88
CA LEU A 184 13.32 16.97 -3.85
C LEU A 184 13.24 18.51 -3.81
N ALA A 185 14.37 19.21 -3.95
CA ALA A 185 14.40 20.67 -4.09
C ALA A 185 13.58 21.17 -5.30
N ALA A 186 13.71 20.51 -6.45
CA ALA A 186 12.91 20.80 -7.64
C ALA A 186 11.42 20.54 -7.39
N ALA A 187 11.06 19.45 -6.70
CA ALA A 187 9.68 19.14 -6.36
C ALA A 187 9.06 20.19 -5.42
N PHE A 188 9.78 20.63 -4.38
CA PHE A 188 9.31 21.69 -3.49
C PHE A 188 9.09 23.01 -4.24
N ALA A 189 10.01 23.37 -5.14
CA ALA A 189 9.87 24.57 -5.96
C ALA A 189 8.64 24.49 -6.88
N ALA A 190 8.44 23.35 -7.56
CA ALA A 190 7.30 23.15 -8.45
C ALA A 190 5.95 23.13 -7.71
N ALA A 191 5.88 22.47 -6.55
CA ALA A 191 4.69 22.45 -5.72
C ALA A 191 4.33 23.85 -5.20
N THR A 192 5.32 24.60 -4.72
CA THR A 192 5.14 25.98 -4.26
C THR A 192 4.62 26.89 -5.37
N GLN A 193 5.16 26.78 -6.59
CA GLN A 193 4.69 27.54 -7.75
C GLN A 193 3.22 27.23 -8.10
N SER A 194 2.79 25.99 -7.84
CA SER A 194 1.42 25.52 -8.11
C SER A 194 0.46 25.77 -6.93
N GLY A 195 0.95 26.30 -5.81
CA GLY A 195 0.18 26.47 -4.57
C GLY A 195 -0.18 25.14 -3.88
N ALA A 196 0.52 24.06 -4.20
CA ALA A 196 0.33 22.74 -3.61
C ALA A 196 1.36 22.46 -2.52
N SER A 197 0.98 21.64 -1.54
CA SER A 197 1.95 21.01 -0.61
C SER A 197 2.46 19.69 -1.19
N LEU A 198 3.56 19.16 -0.68
CA LEU A 198 4.07 17.86 -1.11
C LEU A 198 3.48 16.73 -0.27
N ALA A 199 3.10 15.65 -0.94
CA ALA A 199 2.80 14.37 -0.32
C ALA A 199 3.71 13.29 -0.88
N ALA A 200 4.00 12.26 -0.10
CA ALA A 200 4.81 11.12 -0.50
C ALA A 200 4.18 9.83 0.00
N ARG A 201 4.46 8.73 -0.70
CA ARG A 201 4.18 7.40 -0.15
C ARG A 201 5.19 7.10 0.94
N ALA A 202 4.73 6.51 2.03
CA ALA A 202 5.56 5.99 3.08
C ALA A 202 5.10 4.57 3.43
N TYR A 203 6.04 3.77 3.90
CA TYR A 203 5.81 2.36 4.20
C TYR A 203 6.28 2.06 5.61
N ALA A 204 5.39 1.47 6.39
CA ALA A 204 5.70 0.92 7.69
C ALA A 204 5.99 -0.58 7.55
N ALA A 205 7.03 -1.04 8.25
CA ALA A 205 7.31 -2.45 8.46
C ALA A 205 8.32 -2.63 9.59
N GLY A 206 8.14 -3.67 10.42
CA GLY A 206 9.13 -4.05 11.43
C GLY A 206 9.43 -2.95 12.45
N GLY A 207 8.45 -2.08 12.75
CA GLY A 207 8.62 -0.96 13.67
C GLY A 207 9.48 0.18 13.13
N ARG A 208 9.53 0.34 11.80
CA ARG A 208 10.18 1.45 11.10
C ARG A 208 9.25 2.04 10.05
N ILE A 209 9.50 3.29 9.71
CA ILE A 209 8.79 4.01 8.65
C ILE A 209 9.85 4.54 7.69
N ALA A 210 9.65 4.36 6.39
CA ALA A 210 10.44 4.97 5.34
C ALA A 210 9.53 5.74 4.38
N VAL A 211 9.98 6.91 3.93
CA VAL A 211 9.32 7.72 2.91
C VAL A 211 9.98 7.43 1.56
N ASP A 212 9.16 7.31 0.53
CA ASP A 212 9.59 7.13 -0.85
C ASP A 212 9.80 8.50 -1.50
N LEU A 213 11.06 8.90 -1.60
CA LEU A 213 11.48 10.18 -2.15
C LEU A 213 11.95 10.03 -3.60
N PRO A 214 11.88 11.09 -4.42
CA PRO A 214 12.36 11.05 -5.80
C PRO A 214 13.84 10.68 -5.86
N LEU A 215 14.15 9.61 -6.59
CA LEU A 215 15.52 9.27 -6.93
C LEU A 215 16.02 10.22 -8.00
N ALA A 216 17.29 10.66 -7.89
CA ALA A 216 17.93 11.42 -8.95
C ALA A 216 17.97 10.57 -10.24
N PRO A 217 17.66 11.13 -11.42
CA PRO A 217 17.67 10.36 -12.65
C PRO A 217 19.08 9.83 -12.92
N ALA A 218 19.17 8.59 -13.41
CA ALA A 218 20.44 7.97 -13.76
C ALA A 218 21.14 8.70 -14.92
N ASP A 219 20.34 9.25 -15.84
CA ASP A 219 20.79 10.14 -16.92
C ASP A 219 20.30 11.58 -16.63
N PRO A 220 21.20 12.57 -16.46
CA PRO A 220 20.83 13.96 -16.21
C PRO A 220 20.13 14.64 -17.39
N THR A 221 20.09 14.00 -18.58
CA THR A 221 19.34 14.49 -19.74
C THR A 221 17.89 14.01 -19.77
N ASP A 222 17.54 13.00 -18.98
CA ASP A 222 16.17 12.55 -18.81
C ASP A 222 15.46 13.41 -17.76
N PRO A 223 14.33 14.05 -18.10
CA PRO A 223 13.53 14.76 -17.12
C PRO A 223 12.94 13.75 -16.14
N ALA A 224 13.43 13.73 -14.90
CA ALA A 224 12.81 12.93 -13.85
C ALA A 224 11.35 13.36 -13.67
N GLU A 225 10.43 12.41 -13.78
CA GLU A 225 9.05 12.64 -13.41
C GLU A 225 9.00 12.86 -11.89
N LEU A 226 8.72 14.09 -11.47
CA LEU A 226 8.76 14.48 -10.05
C LEU A 226 7.49 14.04 -9.29
N PHE A 227 6.38 13.90 -10.01
CA PHE A 227 5.07 13.70 -9.42
C PHE A 227 4.37 12.48 -10.03
N ALA A 228 3.80 11.65 -9.16
CA ALA A 228 2.88 10.60 -9.56
C ALA A 228 1.46 11.17 -9.78
N PRO A 229 0.60 10.44 -10.51
CA PRO A 229 -0.83 10.73 -10.55
C PRO A 229 -1.44 10.77 -9.14
N ALA A 230 -2.37 11.72 -8.93
CA ALA A 230 -3.10 11.83 -7.68
C ALA A 230 -3.95 10.57 -7.42
N VAL A 231 -3.98 10.13 -6.17
CA VAL A 231 -4.73 8.95 -5.73
C VAL A 231 -6.12 9.39 -5.28
N PRO A 232 -7.21 8.90 -5.91
CA PRO A 232 -8.55 9.27 -5.50
C PRO A 232 -8.88 8.66 -4.13
N PRO A 233 -9.73 9.33 -3.33
CA PRO A 233 -10.02 8.89 -1.97
C PRO A 233 -10.84 7.59 -1.96
N LEU A 234 -10.47 6.68 -1.06
CA LEU A 234 -11.22 5.47 -0.74
C LEU A 234 -12.00 5.62 0.57
N PRO A 235 -13.11 4.89 0.74
CA PRO A 235 -13.71 4.69 2.05
C PRO A 235 -12.69 4.08 3.02
N LEU A 236 -12.52 4.72 4.17
CA LEU A 236 -11.63 4.27 5.23
C LEU A 236 -12.44 3.57 6.32
N ASP A 237 -11.83 2.54 6.93
CA ASP A 237 -12.39 1.85 8.09
C ASP A 237 -12.04 2.66 9.35
N PRO A 238 -13.01 3.28 10.04
CA PRO A 238 -12.71 4.12 11.20
C PRO A 238 -12.14 3.31 12.38
N ASP A 239 -12.38 1.99 12.43
CA ASP A 239 -11.87 1.11 13.47
C ASP A 239 -10.41 0.69 13.20
N LYS A 240 -9.86 1.04 12.03
CA LYS A 240 -8.49 0.74 11.61
C LYS A 240 -7.80 1.99 11.06
N PRO A 241 -7.51 2.99 11.91
CA PRO A 241 -6.80 4.19 11.49
C PRO A 241 -5.36 3.85 11.07
N ALA A 242 -4.83 4.58 10.09
CA ALA A 242 -3.45 4.43 9.61
C ALA A 242 -2.40 4.72 10.70
N ILE A 243 -2.70 5.62 11.63
CA ILE A 243 -1.91 5.79 12.85
C ILE A 243 -2.76 5.26 14.01
N PRO A 244 -2.32 4.18 14.69
CA PRO A 244 -3.01 3.65 15.86
C PRO A 244 -3.16 4.74 16.94
N PRO A 245 -4.24 4.71 17.74
CA PRO A 245 -4.39 5.64 18.85
C PRO A 245 -3.24 5.50 19.84
N ALA A 246 -2.81 6.61 20.43
CA ALA A 246 -1.87 6.56 21.54
C ALA A 246 -2.50 5.80 22.70
N LEU A 247 -1.72 4.96 23.38
CA LEU A 247 -2.17 4.26 24.57
C LEU A 247 -2.29 5.30 25.69
N ASP A 248 -3.50 5.48 26.20
CA ASP A 248 -3.77 6.34 27.36
C ASP A 248 -3.61 5.49 28.63
N PRO A 249 -2.51 5.64 29.38
CA PRO A 249 -2.29 4.86 30.60
C PRO A 249 -3.26 5.26 31.73
N ASP A 250 -3.84 6.46 31.65
CA ASP A 250 -4.75 7.04 32.63
C ASP A 250 -6.22 6.81 32.25
N ALA A 251 -6.49 6.19 31.08
CA ALA A 251 -7.84 5.80 30.70
C ALA A 251 -8.42 4.88 31.77
N ASP A 252 -9.63 5.17 32.24
CA ASP A 252 -10.29 4.35 33.25
C ASP A 252 -10.37 2.90 32.77
N TRP A 253 -9.57 2.03 33.38
CA TRP A 253 -9.56 0.58 33.15
C TRP A 253 -10.82 -0.11 33.68
N GLU A 254 -11.93 0.63 33.84
CA GLU A 254 -13.24 0.11 34.24
C GLU A 254 -13.82 -0.75 33.12
N PHE A 255 -13.31 -1.96 33.02
CA PHE A 255 -13.97 -3.03 32.31
C PHE A 255 -15.16 -3.50 33.14
N THR A 256 -16.29 -2.79 33.04
CA THR A 256 -17.57 -3.31 33.52
C THR A 256 -18.02 -4.40 32.56
N THR A 257 -17.64 -5.64 32.87
CA THR A 257 -18.32 -6.80 32.28
C THR A 257 -19.81 -6.63 32.57
N PRO A 258 -20.70 -6.72 31.57
CA PRO A 258 -22.13 -6.74 31.83
C PRO A 258 -22.42 -7.85 32.82
N ALA A 259 -22.85 -7.46 34.02
CA ALA A 259 -23.16 -8.38 35.10
C ALA A 259 -24.52 -9.03 34.85
N ASP A 260 -24.68 -9.79 33.76
CA ASP A 260 -25.78 -10.74 33.64
C ASP A 260 -25.55 -11.80 32.53
N PRO A 261 -25.70 -13.12 32.83
CA PRO A 261 -25.48 -13.76 34.11
C PRO A 261 -24.44 -14.88 34.01
N LEU A 262 -23.41 -14.80 34.85
CA LEU A 262 -22.63 -15.96 35.31
C LEU A 262 -23.48 -16.94 36.15
N ALA A 263 -24.78 -16.68 36.33
CA ALA A 263 -25.73 -17.58 36.95
C ALA A 263 -26.21 -18.66 35.95
N SER A 264 -25.30 -19.50 35.48
CA SER A 264 -25.73 -20.86 35.13
C SER A 264 -26.21 -21.52 36.43
N PRO A 265 -27.42 -22.11 36.48
CA PRO A 265 -27.91 -22.75 37.69
C PRO A 265 -26.91 -23.84 38.11
N LEU A 266 -26.46 -23.79 39.37
CA LEU A 266 -25.60 -24.83 39.94
C LEU A 266 -26.25 -26.19 39.68
N PRO A 267 -25.51 -27.19 39.15
CA PRO A 267 -26.08 -28.49 38.83
C PRO A 267 -26.68 -29.11 40.09
N ARG A 268 -28.00 -29.23 40.13
CA ARG A 268 -28.73 -29.92 41.20
C ARG A 268 -28.86 -31.39 40.82
N GLY A 269 -27.97 -32.20 41.37
CA GLY A 269 -28.04 -33.65 41.28
C GLY A 269 -27.11 -34.27 42.32
N SER A 270 -27.60 -35.28 43.04
CA SER A 270 -26.75 -36.10 43.90
C SER A 270 -25.71 -36.80 43.02
N ARG A 271 -24.43 -36.43 43.16
CA ARG A 271 -23.33 -37.16 42.52
C ARG A 271 -23.28 -38.57 43.10
N ALA A 272 -23.56 -39.58 42.28
CA ALA A 272 -23.28 -40.96 42.63
C ALA A 272 -21.77 -41.19 42.51
N PHE A 273 -21.09 -41.34 43.64
CA PHE A 273 -19.69 -41.75 43.65
C PHE A 273 -19.63 -43.28 43.52
N THR A 274 -19.18 -43.77 42.37
CA THR A 274 -18.75 -45.16 42.23
C THR A 274 -17.34 -45.30 42.82
N SER A 275 -17.25 -45.93 44.00
CA SER A 275 -15.95 -46.32 44.55
C SER A 275 -15.29 -47.39 43.67
N PRO A 276 -13.95 -47.36 43.51
CA PRO A 276 -13.24 -48.38 42.74
C PRO A 276 -13.44 -49.76 43.37
N LYS A 277 -13.85 -50.74 42.57
CA LYS A 277 -13.81 -52.15 42.99
C LYS A 277 -12.35 -52.55 43.12
N GLY A 278 -11.92 -52.82 44.35
CA GLY A 278 -10.56 -53.24 44.64
C GLY A 278 -10.18 -54.50 43.86
N THR A 279 -9.07 -54.43 43.13
CA THR A 279 -8.34 -55.59 42.64
C THR A 279 -7.19 -55.85 43.59
N PHE A 280 -7.30 -56.94 44.35
CA PHE A 280 -6.15 -57.75 44.77
C PHE A 280 -6.01 -58.90 43.77
#